data_AF-A0A7V9KAP5-F1
#
_entry.id   AF-A0A7V9KAP5-F1
#
_cell.length_a   1.000
_cell.length_b   1.000
_cell.length_c   1.000
_cell.angle_alpha   90.00
_cell.angle_beta   90.00
_cell.angle_gamma   90.00
#
_symmetry.space_group_name_H-M   'P 1'
#
loop_
_entity.id
_entity.type
_entity.pdbx_description
1 polymer ?
#
loop_
_entity_poly.entity_id
_entity_poly.type
_entity_poly.pdbx_seq_one_letter_code
_entity_poly.pdbx_strand_id
1 'polypeptide(L)' 'MGGGEPWHAADSEVYHNNPSCQTGNSIAPENVRRGTGDRSLCGECERLNGAGGPVGNLTGL' A
#
# COMPACT_ATOMS: atom_id res chain seq x y z
N MET A 1 -13.40 -2.51 -11.25
CA MET A 1 -13.10 -3.29 -10.03
C MET A 1 -11.60 -3.35 -9.89
N GLY A 2 -11.01 -2.93 -8.76
CA GLY A 2 -9.58 -3.13 -8.55
C GLY A 2 -8.85 -2.07 -7.70
N GLY A 3 -9.54 -1.31 -6.86
CA GLY A 3 -8.87 -0.66 -5.73
C GLY A 3 -8.89 -1.67 -4.58
N GLY A 4 -7.72 -2.22 -4.20
CA GLY A 4 -7.63 -3.11 -3.05
C GLY A 4 -8.24 -2.42 -1.83
N GLU A 5 -9.09 -3.14 -1.09
CA GLU A 5 -9.70 -2.58 0.10
C GLU A 5 -8.61 -2.10 1.07
N PRO A 6 -8.72 -0.90 1.67
CA PRO A 6 -7.67 -0.35 2.52
C PRO A 6 -7.25 -1.33 3.62
N TRP A 7 -5.95 -1.35 3.93
CA TRP A 7 -5.39 -2.16 5.01
C TRP A 7 -4.25 -1.45 5.70
N HIS A 8 -3.93 -1.85 6.91
CA HIS A 8 -2.81 -1.30 7.68
C HIS A 8 -2.22 -2.38 8.59
N ALA A 9 -1.00 -2.14 9.10
CA ALA A 9 -0.45 -2.99 10.16
C ALA A 9 -1.03 -2.58 11.52
N ALA A 10 -1.23 -3.56 12.40
CA ALA A 10 -1.75 -3.37 13.75
C ALA A 10 -1.06 -2.22 14.54
N ASP A 11 0.23 -2.06 14.30
CA ASP A 11 1.18 -1.16 14.96
C ASP A 11 1.62 0.04 14.09
N SER A 12 1.11 0.17 12.87
CA SER A 12 1.48 1.27 11.96
C SER A 12 0.52 2.46 12.07
N GLU A 13 1.05 3.66 11.85
CA GLU A 13 0.31 4.92 11.77
C GLU A 13 -0.18 5.25 10.35
N VAL A 14 0.10 4.37 9.39
CA VAL A 14 -0.31 4.53 7.99
C VAL A 14 -1.20 3.38 7.51
N TYR A 15 -2.06 3.67 6.53
CA TYR A 15 -2.77 2.66 5.76
C TYR A 15 -2.25 2.58 4.32
N HIS A 16 -2.54 1.45 3.71
CA HIS A 16 -2.21 1.07 2.35
C HIS A 16 -3.50 0.80 1.59
N ASN A 17 -3.54 1.22 0.34
CA ASN A 17 -4.64 0.95 -0.59
C ASN A 17 -4.14 0.52 -1.98
N ASN A 18 -2.82 0.41 -2.15
CA ASN A 18 -2.18 0.10 -3.41
C ASN A 18 -1.42 -1.24 -3.29
N PRO A 19 -1.84 -2.30 -4.00
CA PRO A 19 -1.22 -3.63 -3.87
C PRO A 19 0.23 -3.67 -4.39
N SER A 20 0.70 -2.64 -5.10
CA SER A 20 2.10 -2.49 -5.47
C SER A 20 2.97 -1.92 -4.35
N CYS A 21 2.39 -1.54 -3.19
CA CYS A 21 3.15 -1.01 -2.07
C CYS A 21 3.99 -2.11 -1.40
N GLN A 22 5.31 -2.03 -1.55
CA GLN A 22 6.22 -2.98 -0.91
C GLN A 22 6.11 -2.95 0.61
N THR A 23 6.01 -1.76 1.22
CA THR A 23 5.85 -1.62 2.68
C THR A 23 4.60 -2.33 3.18
N GLY A 24 3.46 -2.13 2.50
CA GLY A 24 2.21 -2.80 2.86
C GLY A 24 2.25 -4.31 2.64
N ASN A 25 3.01 -4.77 1.64
CA ASN A 25 3.20 -6.19 1.35
C ASN A 25 4.22 -6.88 2.28
N SER A 26 5.04 -6.11 3.00
CA SER A 26 5.95 -6.63 4.03
C SER A 26 5.27 -6.85 5.40
N ILE A 27 4.01 -6.45 5.56
CA ILE A 27 3.25 -6.67 6.80
C ILE A 27 2.91 -8.16 6.90
N ALA A 28 3.28 -8.77 8.03
CA ALA A 28 2.92 -10.15 8.31
C ALA A 28 1.39 -10.31 8.29
N PRO A 29 0.84 -11.37 7.66
CA PRO A 29 -0.60 -11.50 7.44
C PRO A 29 -1.42 -11.49 8.74
N GLU A 30 -0.85 -11.96 9.85
CA GLU A 30 -1.46 -11.89 11.18
C GLU A 30 -1.61 -10.46 11.73
N ASN A 31 -0.81 -9.52 11.23
CA ASN A 31 -0.81 -8.11 11.64
C ASN A 31 -1.59 -7.21 10.67
N VAL A 32 -2.07 -7.75 9.54
CA VAL A 32 -2.87 -7.00 8.57
C VAL A 32 -4.28 -6.78 9.11
N ARG A 33 -4.68 -5.51 9.21
CA ARG A 33 -6.02 -5.10 9.58
C ARG A 33 -6.70 -4.39 8.42
N ARG A 34 -7.98 -4.68 8.22
CA ARG A 34 -8.80 -4.11 7.15
C ARG A 34 -9.31 -2.72 7.54
N GLY A 35 -9.47 -1.85 6.55
CA GLY A 35 -9.86 -0.46 6.71
C GLY A 35 -8.66 0.49 6.85
N THR A 36 -8.95 1.79 6.87
CA THR A 36 -7.96 2.85 7.09
C THR A 36 -7.62 2.99 8.57
N GLY A 37 -8.56 2.68 9.47
CA GLY A 37 -8.38 2.84 10.91
C GLY A 37 -7.95 4.26 11.30
N ASP A 38 -8.48 5.27 10.59
CA ASP A 38 -8.18 6.70 10.75
C ASP A 38 -6.69 7.07 10.63
N ARG A 39 -5.92 6.22 9.94
CA ARG A 39 -4.50 6.41 9.67
C ARG A 39 -4.28 7.26 8.41
N SER A 40 -3.09 7.82 8.29
CA SER A 40 -2.67 8.57 7.11
C SER A 40 -2.33 7.62 5.96
N LEU A 41 -2.42 8.08 4.71
CA LEU A 41 -2.00 7.27 3.57
C LEU A 41 -0.48 7.06 3.62
N CYS A 42 -0.02 5.83 3.39
CA CYS A 42 1.39 5.54 3.24
C CYS A 42 1.98 6.35 2.06
N GLY A 43 3.12 7.03 2.27
CA GLY A 43 3.74 7.86 1.22
C GLY A 43 4.08 7.10 -0.06
N GLU A 44 4.42 5.80 0.04
CA GLU A 44 4.64 4.97 -1.15
C GLU A 44 3.32 4.67 -1.87
N CYS A 45 2.22 4.45 -1.14
CA CYS A 45 0.90 4.33 -1.76
C CYS A 45 0.48 5.64 -2.43
N GLU A 46 0.73 6.79 -1.81
CA GLU A 46 0.46 8.11 -2.41
C GLU A 46 1.20 8.27 -3.75
N ARG A 47 2.50 7.96 -3.76
CA ARG A 47 3.33 8.01 -4.97
C ARG A 47 2.85 7.02 -6.04
N LEU A 48 2.55 5.79 -5.67
CA LEU A 48 2.07 4.76 -6.60
C LEU A 48 0.69 5.10 -7.18
N ASN A 49 -0.20 5.68 -6.38
CA ASN A 49 -1.50 6.14 -6.81
C ASN A 49 -1.38 7.33 -7.77
N GLY A 50 -0.46 8.26 -7.52
CA GLY A 50 -0.17 9.39 -8.41
C GLY A 50 0.53 8.99 -9.71
N ALA A 51 1.34 7.92 -9.69
CA ALA A 51 2.03 7.40 -10.87
C ALA A 51 1.15 6.52 -11.78
N GLY A 52 -0.12 6.28 -11.43
CA GLY A 52 -1.05 5.45 -12.21
C GLY A 52 -0.88 3.93 -12.08
N GLY A 53 0.16 3.45 -11.36
CA GLY A 53 0.48 2.03 -11.13
C GLY A 53 0.74 1.18 -12.39
N PRO A 54 1.30 -0.04 -12.24
CA PRO A 54 2.59 -0.34 -11.62
C PRO A 54 3.75 0.21 -12.47
N VAL A 55 4.79 0.75 -11.83
CA VAL A 55 6.09 0.97 -12.49
C VAL A 55 6.72 -0.41 -12.74
N GLY A 56 6.27 -1.07 -13.79
CA GLY A 56 7.03 -2.10 -14.47
C GLY A 56 7.89 -1.44 -15.53
N ASN A 57 8.97 -0.75 -15.13
CA ASN A 57 10.07 -0.48 -16.05
C ASN A 57 11.37 -0.17 -15.29
N LEU A 58 12.07 -1.22 -14.85
CA LEU A 58 13.47 -1.15 -14.43
C LEU A 58 14.36 -2.10 -15.24
N THR A 59 13.97 -2.45 -16.47
CA THR A 59 14.86 -3.13 -17.42
C THR A 59 14.97 -2.32 -18.70
N GLY A 60 15.71 -1.22 -18.58
CA GLY A 60 16.20 -0.42 -19.69
C GLY A 60 17.66 -0.07 -19.48
N LEU A 61 18.53 -1.08 -19.39
CA LEU A 61 19.97 -1.04 -19.66
C LEU A 61 20.44 -2.44 -20.08
#